data_AF-A0A6L3CFG8-F1
#
_entry.id   AF-A0A6L3CFG8-F1
#
_cell.length_a   1.000
_cell.length_b   1.000
_cell.length_c   1.000
_cell.angle_alpha   90.00
_cell.angle_beta   90.00
_cell.angle_gamma   90.00
#
_symmetry.space_group_name_H-M   'P 1'
#
loop_
_entity.id
_entity.type
_entity.pdbx_description
1 polymer ?
#
loop_
_entity_poly.entity_id
_entity_poly.type
_entity_poly.pdbx_seq_one_letter_code
_entity_poly.pdbx_strand_id
1 'polypeptide(L)'
;MRILKLILLVSISSVSMSSFCAEHVVEALTTGTNGDIMVFEPGFLKVEVGDTVVFKPSDASHNAESLFTPSPDASFVTELGKVSAIQVSHEGIYLYKCTPHFTLGMVGVIQVGSAGNKNQALAAWDSMAAMMAMNKGRVENYLAQIE
;
A
#
# COMPACT_ATOMS: atom_id res chain seq x y z
N MET A 1 -35.22 16.74 -60.58
CA MET A 1 -34.27 15.64 -60.37
C MET A 1 -33.75 15.73 -58.94
N ARG A 2 -33.96 14.66 -58.17
CA ARG A 2 -33.77 14.58 -56.71
C ARG A 2 -32.29 14.36 -56.40
N ILE A 3 -31.68 15.21 -55.59
CA ILE A 3 -30.30 15.03 -55.12
C ILE A 3 -30.38 14.53 -53.67
N LEU A 4 -30.18 13.22 -53.52
CA LEU A 4 -30.21 12.48 -52.28
C LEU A 4 -28.91 12.79 -51.50
N LYS A 5 -28.98 13.53 -50.39
CA LYS A 5 -27.82 13.71 -49.49
C LYS A 5 -27.77 12.53 -48.52
N LEU A 6 -26.79 11.66 -48.76
CA LEU A 6 -26.46 10.47 -47.97
C LEU A 6 -26.04 10.89 -46.55
N ILE A 7 -26.81 10.50 -45.54
CA ILE A 7 -26.47 10.68 -44.12
C ILE A 7 -25.55 9.51 -43.72
N LEU A 8 -24.27 9.80 -43.48
CA LEU A 8 -23.30 8.84 -42.99
C LEU A 8 -23.43 8.72 -41.46
N LEU A 9 -24.08 7.66 -40.97
CA LEU A 9 -24.05 7.31 -39.55
C LEU A 9 -22.70 6.69 -39.20
N VAL A 10 -21.87 7.42 -38.46
CA VAL A 10 -20.64 6.91 -37.83
C VAL A 10 -21.04 6.22 -36.53
N SER A 11 -20.97 4.89 -36.50
CA SER A 11 -21.20 4.09 -35.29
C SER A 11 -19.95 4.12 -34.41
N ILE A 12 -20.01 4.82 -33.27
CA ILE A 12 -18.94 4.87 -32.27
C ILE A 12 -19.05 3.58 -31.42
N SER A 13 -18.16 2.62 -31.67
CA SER A 13 -18.00 1.46 -30.79
C SER A 13 -17.21 1.86 -29.56
N SER A 14 -17.87 1.96 -28.41
CA SER A 14 -17.25 2.13 -27.10
C SER A 14 -16.41 0.90 -26.75
N VAL A 15 -15.09 1.03 -26.79
CA VAL A 15 -14.16 0.00 -26.33
C VAL A 15 -14.14 0.06 -24.80
N SER A 16 -14.71 -0.95 -24.14
CA SER A 16 -14.63 -1.08 -22.68
C SER A 16 -13.19 -1.38 -22.30
N MET A 17 -12.47 -0.40 -21.74
CA MET A 17 -11.16 -0.64 -21.13
C MET A 17 -11.39 -1.46 -19.86
N SER A 18 -10.95 -2.72 -19.88
CA SER A 18 -10.81 -3.50 -18.66
C SER A 18 -9.79 -2.79 -17.76
N SER A 19 -10.24 -2.29 -16.61
CA SER A 19 -9.35 -1.79 -15.56
C SER A 19 -8.61 -3.00 -14.99
N PHE A 20 -7.37 -3.22 -15.41
CA PHE A 20 -6.50 -4.17 -14.75
C PHE A 20 -6.00 -3.53 -13.46
N CYS A 21 -6.40 -4.07 -12.31
CA CYS A 21 -5.76 -3.72 -11.04
C CYS A 21 -4.33 -4.26 -11.06
N ALA A 22 -3.35 -3.41 -10.79
CA ALA A 22 -1.95 -3.82 -10.77
C ALA A 22 -1.64 -4.64 -9.51
N GLU A 23 -0.67 -5.54 -9.63
CA GLU A 23 -0.08 -6.23 -8.49
C GLU A 23 1.26 -5.61 -8.14
N HIS A 24 1.45 -5.33 -6.86
CA HIS A 24 2.68 -4.76 -6.31
C HIS A 24 3.21 -5.67 -5.22
N VAL A 25 4.51 -5.92 -5.19
CA VAL A 25 5.12 -6.81 -4.19
C VAL A 25 5.81 -5.99 -3.11
N VAL A 26 5.55 -6.35 -1.85
CA VAL A 26 6.30 -5.91 -0.67
C VAL A 26 6.96 -7.12 -0.04
N GLU A 27 8.28 -7.18 -0.07
CA GLU A 27 9.06 -8.22 0.59
C GLU A 27 9.18 -7.88 2.08
N ALA A 28 8.93 -8.85 2.98
CA ALA A 28 9.12 -8.69 4.42
C ALA A 28 10.39 -9.46 4.82
N LEU A 29 11.46 -8.74 5.12
CA LEU A 29 12.83 -9.26 5.15
C LEU A 29 13.44 -9.19 6.55
N THR A 30 14.11 -10.28 6.94
CA THR A 30 15.02 -10.28 8.10
C THR A 30 16.22 -9.34 7.87
N THR A 31 16.74 -9.30 6.65
CA THR A 31 17.81 -8.37 6.23
C THR A 31 17.50 -7.87 4.82
N GLY A 32 17.38 -6.56 4.69
CA GLY A 32 17.13 -5.86 3.43
C GLY A 32 18.35 -5.78 2.54
N THR A 33 18.12 -5.34 1.30
CA THR A 33 19.16 -5.19 0.27
C THR A 33 20.26 -4.21 0.67
N ASN A 34 19.93 -3.21 1.50
CA ASN A 34 20.88 -2.23 2.04
C ASN A 34 21.47 -2.62 3.41
N GLY A 35 21.22 -3.84 3.90
CA GLY A 35 21.71 -4.33 5.19
C GLY A 35 20.83 -3.97 6.39
N ASP A 36 19.77 -3.20 6.19
CA ASP A 36 18.76 -2.89 7.21
C ASP A 36 18.10 -4.18 7.72
N ILE A 37 17.90 -4.28 9.04
CA ILE A 37 17.22 -5.44 9.63
C ILE A 37 15.72 -5.19 9.80
N MET A 38 14.93 -6.26 9.71
CA MET A 38 13.49 -6.28 9.95
C MET A 38 12.77 -5.16 9.19
N VAL A 39 12.66 -5.34 7.87
CA VAL A 39 12.28 -4.27 6.95
C VAL A 39 11.28 -4.78 5.91
N PHE A 40 10.35 -3.91 5.53
CA PHE A 40 9.55 -4.09 4.33
C PHE A 40 10.25 -3.42 3.15
N GLU A 41 10.38 -4.11 2.02
CA GLU A 41 10.96 -3.59 0.78
C GLU A 41 9.96 -3.71 -0.39
N PRO A 42 9.51 -2.58 -0.97
CA PRO A 42 9.81 -1.21 -0.54
C PRO A 42 9.11 -0.86 0.79
N GLY A 43 9.71 0.04 1.57
CA GLY A 43 9.13 0.50 2.84
C GLY A 43 8.05 1.57 2.70
N PHE A 44 8.06 2.30 1.58
CA PHE A 44 6.98 3.16 1.11
C PHE A 44 6.52 2.68 -0.27
N LEU A 45 5.22 2.52 -0.46
CA LEU A 45 4.63 2.10 -1.72
C LEU A 45 3.47 3.02 -2.07
N LYS A 46 3.49 3.59 -3.28
CA LYS A 46 2.35 4.33 -3.84
C LYS A 46 1.65 3.48 -4.90
N VAL A 47 0.35 3.33 -4.79
CA VAL A 47 -0.51 2.50 -5.65
C VAL A 47 -1.83 3.20 -5.94
N GLU A 48 -2.61 2.65 -6.87
CA GLU A 48 -3.93 3.16 -7.21
C GLU A 48 -5.04 2.39 -6.47
N VAL A 49 -6.22 3.01 -6.37
CA VAL A 49 -7.40 2.36 -5.77
C VAL A 49 -7.77 1.11 -6.58
N GLY A 50 -7.88 -0.01 -5.87
CA GLY A 50 -8.22 -1.31 -6.43
C GLY A 50 -7.02 -2.22 -6.70
N ASP A 51 -5.80 -1.70 -6.65
CA ASP A 51 -4.57 -2.49 -6.79
C ASP A 51 -4.45 -3.55 -5.68
N THR A 52 -3.62 -4.56 -5.94
CA THR A 52 -3.30 -5.62 -4.98
C THR A 52 -1.87 -5.47 -4.50
N VAL A 53 -1.69 -5.44 -3.18
CA VAL A 53 -0.38 -5.50 -2.54
C VAL A 53 -0.13 -6.92 -2.04
N VAL A 54 0.91 -7.56 -2.59
CA VAL A 54 1.37 -8.90 -2.23
C VAL A 54 2.49 -8.78 -1.22
N PHE A 55 2.20 -9.17 0.02
CA PHE A 55 3.21 -9.29 1.07
C PHE A 55 3.90 -10.65 0.96
N LYS A 56 5.21 -10.64 0.76
CA LYS A 56 6.03 -11.85 0.59
C LYS A 56 7.07 -11.92 1.70
N PRO A 57 6.86 -12.75 2.74
CA PRO A 57 7.81 -12.89 3.82
C PRO A 57 9.03 -13.74 3.39
N SER A 58 10.24 -13.34 3.81
CA SER A 58 11.48 -14.09 3.56
C SER A 58 11.57 -15.40 4.33
N ASP A 59 10.85 -15.48 5.45
CA ASP A 59 10.85 -16.61 6.37
C ASP A 59 9.58 -16.60 7.25
N ALA A 60 9.46 -17.57 8.16
CA ALA A 60 8.26 -17.78 8.95
C ALA A 60 7.97 -16.69 10.01
N SER A 61 8.89 -15.75 10.25
CA SER A 61 8.79 -14.77 11.34
C SER A 61 8.08 -13.47 10.96
N HIS A 62 7.68 -13.31 9.69
CA HIS A 62 7.14 -12.03 9.19
C HIS A 62 5.67 -12.10 8.78
N ASN A 63 4.94 -11.02 9.07
CA ASN A 63 3.59 -10.72 8.61
C ASN A 63 3.45 -9.22 8.34
N ALA A 64 2.29 -8.80 7.84
CA ALA A 64 1.87 -7.42 7.76
C ALA A 64 0.50 -7.24 8.44
N GLU A 65 0.40 -6.27 9.33
CA GLU A 65 -0.80 -5.94 10.10
C GLU A 65 -1.03 -4.44 10.07
N SER A 66 -2.29 -4.04 9.81
CA SER A 66 -2.69 -2.65 9.84
C SER A 66 -2.42 -2.00 11.20
N LEU A 67 -1.91 -0.78 11.13
CA LEU A 67 -1.57 0.06 12.26
C LEU A 67 -2.45 1.32 12.26
N PHE A 68 -2.69 1.85 11.06
CA PHE A 68 -3.63 2.92 10.76
C PHE A 68 -4.14 2.74 9.34
N THR A 69 -5.42 2.99 9.10
CA THR A 69 -6.07 2.83 7.79
C THR A 69 -7.03 3.98 7.50
N PRO A 70 -7.43 4.20 6.23
CA PRO A 70 -8.44 5.21 5.89
C PRO A 70 -9.80 4.99 6.58
N SER A 71 -10.16 3.74 6.84
CA SER A 71 -11.38 3.35 7.52
C SER A 71 -11.21 2.02 8.28
N PRO A 72 -12.07 1.71 9.26
CA PRO A 72 -11.96 0.47 10.03
C PRO A 72 -12.06 -0.80 9.18
N ASP A 73 -12.90 -0.80 8.14
CA ASP A 73 -13.12 -1.91 7.22
C ASP A 73 -12.01 -2.09 6.18
N ALA A 74 -11.11 -1.12 6.06
CA ALA A 74 -9.87 -1.24 5.27
C ALA A 74 -8.73 -1.96 6.03
N SER A 75 -8.94 -2.31 7.31
CA SER A 75 -7.94 -2.99 8.12
C SER A 75 -7.66 -4.41 7.62
N PHE A 76 -6.40 -4.82 7.68
CA PHE A 76 -5.96 -6.16 7.31
C PHE A 76 -4.92 -6.72 8.30
N VAL A 77 -4.82 -8.04 8.31
CA VAL A 77 -3.74 -8.80 8.95
C VAL A 77 -3.41 -10.01 8.09
N THR A 78 -2.13 -10.21 7.77
CA THR A 78 -1.66 -11.40 7.07
C THR A 78 -1.24 -12.47 8.06
N GLU A 79 -1.27 -13.73 7.62
CA GLU A 79 -0.71 -14.83 8.40
C GLU A 79 0.83 -14.75 8.41
N LEU A 80 1.45 -15.18 9.52
CA LEU A 80 2.90 -15.27 9.65
C LEU A 80 3.48 -16.28 8.64
N GLY A 81 4.54 -15.88 7.94
CA GLY A 81 5.30 -16.75 7.05
C GLY A 81 4.57 -17.14 5.76
N LYS A 82 3.40 -16.56 5.47
CA LYS A 82 2.62 -16.87 4.27
C LYS A 82 2.53 -15.67 3.34
N VAL A 83 2.77 -15.93 2.05
CA VAL A 83 2.48 -14.96 0.99
C VAL A 83 0.99 -14.64 1.03
N SER A 84 0.66 -13.35 1.12
CA SER A 84 -0.71 -12.87 1.26
C SER A 84 -0.95 -11.69 0.33
N ALA A 85 -2.10 -11.65 -0.32
CA ALA A 85 -2.49 -10.60 -1.25
C ALA A 85 -3.64 -9.78 -0.65
N ILE A 86 -3.45 -8.47 -0.57
CA ILE A 86 -4.43 -7.52 -0.02
C ILE A 86 -4.83 -6.55 -1.12
N GLN A 87 -6.12 -6.55 -1.49
CA GLN A 87 -6.65 -5.52 -2.37
C GLN A 87 -6.88 -4.24 -1.58
N VAL A 88 -6.33 -3.12 -2.07
CA VAL A 88 -6.47 -1.81 -1.44
C VAL A 88 -7.56 -0.99 -2.13
N SER A 89 -8.78 -1.08 -1.59
CA SER A 89 -9.98 -0.46 -2.18
C SER A 89 -10.31 0.93 -1.64
N HIS A 90 -9.66 1.37 -0.55
CA HIS A 90 -9.91 2.68 0.04
C HIS A 90 -8.75 3.61 -0.26
N GLU A 91 -9.07 4.81 -0.75
CA GLU A 91 -8.09 5.87 -0.95
C GLU A 91 -7.53 6.36 0.39
N GLY A 92 -6.23 6.65 0.44
CA GLY A 92 -5.55 7.21 1.59
C GLY A 92 -4.27 6.49 2.00
N ILE A 93 -3.74 6.90 3.14
CA ILE A 93 -2.55 6.36 3.79
C ILE A 93 -2.92 5.19 4.68
N TYR A 94 -2.16 4.12 4.53
CA TYR A 94 -2.11 2.96 5.39
C TYR A 94 -0.74 2.92 6.05
N LEU A 95 -0.72 2.85 7.37
CA LEU A 95 0.45 2.43 8.12
C LEU A 95 0.26 0.97 8.48
N TYR A 96 1.30 0.17 8.35
CA TYR A 96 1.25 -1.24 8.72
C TYR A 96 2.58 -1.66 9.34
N LYS A 97 2.52 -2.69 10.19
CA LYS A 97 3.66 -3.23 10.93
C LYS A 97 3.82 -4.72 10.68
N CYS A 98 5.00 -5.24 10.96
CA CYS A 98 5.14 -6.64 11.31
C CYS A 98 4.90 -6.81 12.81
N THR A 99 3.96 -7.66 13.21
CA THR A 99 3.51 -7.77 14.60
C THR A 99 4.64 -8.16 15.55
N PRO A 100 5.46 -9.19 15.27
CA PRO A 100 6.58 -9.58 16.14
C PRO A 100 7.73 -8.57 16.16
N HIS A 101 7.88 -7.76 15.11
CA HIS A 101 9.05 -6.90 14.89
C HIS A 101 8.74 -5.40 14.95
N PHE A 102 7.55 -5.02 15.44
CA PHE A 102 7.12 -3.63 15.51
C PHE A 102 8.06 -2.78 16.39
N THR A 103 8.48 -3.30 17.54
CA THR A 103 9.42 -2.61 18.44
C THR A 103 10.79 -2.39 17.80
N LEU A 104 11.16 -3.18 16.79
CA LEU A 104 12.37 -3.03 15.99
C LEU A 104 12.18 -2.06 14.80
N GLY A 105 11.00 -1.43 14.70
CA GLY A 105 10.67 -0.45 13.66
C GLY A 105 10.35 -1.07 12.31
N MET A 106 9.90 -2.32 12.26
CA MET A 106 9.44 -2.96 11.03
C MET A 106 8.03 -2.46 10.68
N VAL A 107 7.99 -1.30 10.04
CA VAL A 107 6.79 -0.56 9.65
C VAL A 107 6.94 -0.15 8.20
N GLY A 108 5.85 -0.22 7.45
CA GLY A 108 5.76 0.31 6.10
C GLY A 108 4.59 1.27 5.93
N VAL A 109 4.59 1.96 4.80
CA VAL A 109 3.58 2.95 4.42
C VAL A 109 3.07 2.60 3.03
N ILE A 110 1.75 2.51 2.87
CA ILE A 110 1.12 2.46 1.55
C ILE A 110 0.29 3.72 1.37
N GLN A 111 0.53 4.43 0.27
CA GLN A 111 -0.34 5.50 -0.21
C GLN A 111 -1.19 4.96 -1.36
N VAL A 112 -2.50 4.94 -1.18
CA VAL A 112 -3.45 4.56 -2.22
C VAL A 112 -4.09 5.83 -2.77
N GLY A 113 -3.87 6.15 -4.03
CA GLY A 113 -4.38 7.38 -4.64
C GLY A 113 -3.97 8.65 -3.87
N SER A 114 -4.95 9.48 -3.52
CA SER A 114 -4.72 10.73 -2.78
C SER A 114 -4.49 10.53 -1.26
N ALA A 115 -3.63 11.33 -0.64
CA ALA A 115 -3.31 11.25 0.79
C ALA A 115 -4.25 12.07 1.68
N GLY A 116 -5.58 11.98 1.46
CA GLY A 116 -6.57 12.81 2.17
C GLY A 116 -6.58 12.67 3.71
N ASN A 117 -6.06 11.56 4.23
CA ASN A 117 -5.93 11.25 5.66
C ASN A 117 -4.47 11.37 6.18
N LYS A 118 -3.58 12.08 5.48
CA LYS A 118 -2.15 12.23 5.83
C LYS A 118 -1.94 12.73 7.26
N ASN A 119 -2.65 13.78 7.66
CA ASN A 119 -2.49 14.35 9.01
C ASN A 119 -2.91 13.37 10.11
N GLN A 120 -3.95 12.56 9.86
CA GLN A 120 -4.41 11.52 10.78
C GLN A 120 -3.38 10.38 10.85
N ALA A 121 -2.79 9.99 9.72
CA ALA A 121 -1.72 8.99 9.70
C ALA A 121 -0.49 9.47 10.49
N LEU A 122 -0.07 10.73 10.31
CA LEU A 122 1.04 11.32 11.06
C LEU A 122 0.73 11.40 12.57
N ALA A 123 -0.48 11.82 12.94
CA ALA A 123 -0.89 11.84 14.34
C ALA A 123 -0.95 10.42 14.95
N ALA A 124 -1.41 9.43 14.18
CA ALA A 124 -1.40 8.03 14.60
C ALA A 124 0.04 7.55 14.81
N TRP A 125 0.95 7.87 13.90
CA TRP A 125 2.38 7.58 14.04
C TRP A 125 3.00 8.22 15.29
N ASP A 126 2.77 9.52 15.52
CA ASP A 126 3.33 10.23 16.67
C ASP A 126 2.90 9.58 18.01
N SER A 127 1.67 9.06 18.07
CA SER A 127 1.13 8.38 19.26
C SER A 127 1.81 7.06 19.60
N MET A 128 2.48 6.43 18.62
CA MET A 128 3.07 5.10 18.76
C MET A 128 4.59 5.09 18.58
N ALA A 129 5.18 6.17 18.05
CA ALA A 129 6.61 6.23 17.74
C ALA A 129 7.49 5.98 18.97
N ALA A 130 6.99 6.30 20.17
CA ALA A 130 7.64 6.01 21.43
C ALA A 130 7.80 4.49 21.72
N MET A 131 6.92 3.64 21.16
CA MET A 131 6.93 2.19 21.40
C MET A 131 8.07 1.46 20.68
N MET A 132 8.70 2.09 19.68
CA MET A 132 9.87 1.50 19.02
C MET A 132 11.14 1.75 19.82
N ALA A 133 11.95 0.69 19.93
CA ALA A 133 13.31 0.76 20.43
C ALA A 133 14.31 1.15 19.34
N MET A 134 14.00 0.87 18.07
CA MET A 134 14.93 1.04 16.94
C MET A 134 14.25 1.66 15.71
N ASN A 135 15.06 2.16 14.79
CA ASN A 135 14.68 2.50 13.41
C ASN A 135 13.56 3.55 13.24
N LYS A 136 13.35 4.45 14.21
CA LYS A 136 12.34 5.53 14.10
C LYS A 136 12.55 6.42 12.86
N GLY A 137 13.80 6.85 12.64
CA GLY A 137 14.15 7.68 11.49
C GLY A 137 13.88 7.02 10.13
N ARG A 138 13.92 5.68 10.05
CA ARG A 138 13.57 4.95 8.83
C ARG A 138 12.10 5.15 8.47
N VAL A 139 11.21 5.07 9.46
CA VAL A 139 9.77 5.25 9.21
C VAL A 139 9.44 6.71 8.95
N GLU A 140 10.11 7.65 9.63
CA GLU A 140 10.02 9.08 9.30
C GLU A 140 10.42 9.35 7.83
N ASN A 141 11.45 8.67 7.32
CA ASN A 141 11.82 8.75 5.90
C ASN A 141 10.74 8.18 4.96
N TYR A 142 9.96 7.18 5.39
CA TYR A 142 8.83 6.67 4.60
C TYR A 142 7.66 7.65 4.62
N LEU A 143 7.33 8.22 5.78
CA LEU A 143 6.28 9.22 5.93
C LEU A 143 6.59 10.51 5.14
N ALA A 144 7.87 10.87 5.02
CA ALA A 144 8.32 12.00 4.21
C ALA A 144 8.11 11.82 2.70
N GLN A 145 7.91 10.59 2.23
CA GLN A 145 7.60 10.29 0.82
C GLN A 145 6.13 10.44 0.47
N ILE A 146 5.25 10.60 1.47
CA ILE A 146 3.82 10.83 1.22
C ILE A 146 3.66 12.14 0.46
N GLU A 147 2.99 12.07 -0.69
CA GLU A 147 2.63 13.23 -1.52
C GLU A 147 1.36 13.88 -0.98
#